data_AF-A0AAE1K1H8-F1
#
_entry.id   AF-A0AAE1K1H8-F1
#
_cell.length_a   1.000
_cell.length_b   1.000
_cell.length_c   1.000
_cell.angle_alpha   90.00
_cell.angle_beta   90.00
_cell.angle_gamma   90.00
#
_symmetry.space_group_name_H-M   'P 1'
#
loop_
_entity.id
_entity.type
_entity.pdbx_description
1 polymer ?
#
loop_
_entity_poly.entity_id
_entity_poly.type
_entity_poly.pdbx_seq_one_letter_code
_entity_poly.pdbx_strand_id
1 'polypeptide(L)'
;MSYRELRNCGEMLRALGFKRLISMENFRSPNFPLIAEILAWLVYRFDPKADLPTDVDTEQDRIIFIRSVAQFMASKAHVKVNTKRLYQSDGYAISELKQIRSLASEITSRGATLYDLLRREVDLRETRTIIINRQLELTEVENGIQEAIGVSEEEVKRNQSAVENVGSDQANLEAKIEKKKTGLERGQKRLLTLKKVRPAFMGRV
;
A
#
# COMPACT_ATOMS: atom_id res chain seq x y z
N MET A 1 0.05 -11.40 -17.39
CA MET A 1 -0.62 -10.31 -16.64
C MET A 1 -1.90 -10.85 -16.06
N SER A 2 -2.20 -10.58 -14.79
CA SER A 2 -3.42 -11.09 -14.14
C SER A 2 -4.60 -10.13 -14.34
N TYR A 3 -5.80 -10.65 -14.56
CA TYR A 3 -7.07 -9.89 -14.63
C TYR A 3 -7.22 -8.87 -13.49
N ARG A 4 -6.77 -9.27 -12.28
CA ARG A 4 -6.81 -8.44 -11.08
C ARG A 4 -5.95 -7.17 -11.23
N GLU A 5 -4.81 -7.26 -11.90
CA GLU A 5 -3.88 -6.13 -12.06
C GLU A 5 -4.44 -5.06 -12.99
N LEU A 6 -5.07 -5.48 -14.09
CA LEU A 6 -5.66 -4.54 -15.05
C LEU A 6 -6.85 -3.79 -14.45
N ARG A 7 -7.76 -4.53 -13.81
CA ARG A 7 -8.92 -3.94 -13.15
C ARG A 7 -8.51 -2.94 -12.08
N ASN A 8 -7.55 -3.32 -11.24
CA ASN A 8 -6.99 -2.42 -10.22
C ASN A 8 -6.31 -1.20 -10.86
N CYS A 9 -5.64 -1.36 -12.01
CA CYS A 9 -5.07 -0.23 -12.74
C CYS A 9 -6.14 0.78 -13.16
N GLY A 10 -7.22 0.31 -13.78
CA GLY A 10 -8.35 1.16 -14.19
C GLY A 10 -9.07 1.83 -13.02
N GLU A 11 -9.34 1.09 -11.94
CA GLU A 11 -9.99 1.63 -10.73
C GLU A 11 -9.14 2.73 -10.08
N MET A 12 -7.83 2.54 -9.96
CA MET A 12 -6.94 3.56 -9.38
C MET A 12 -6.75 4.78 -10.30
N LEU A 13 -6.71 4.60 -11.63
CA LEU A 13 -6.69 5.72 -12.57
C LEU A 13 -7.97 6.56 -12.46
N ARG A 14 -9.13 5.91 -12.32
CA ARG A 14 -10.41 6.59 -12.07
C ARG A 14 -10.39 7.35 -10.74
N ALA A 15 -9.87 6.75 -9.67
CA ALA A 15 -9.75 7.40 -8.36
C ALA A 15 -8.86 8.65 -8.42
N LEU A 16 -7.85 8.67 -9.29
CA LEU A 16 -7.04 9.86 -9.55
C LEU A 16 -7.75 10.90 -10.44
N GLY A 17 -8.89 10.57 -11.05
CA GLY A 17 -9.67 11.48 -11.88
C GLY A 17 -9.45 11.32 -13.39
N PHE A 18 -8.84 10.22 -13.84
CA PHE A 18 -8.78 9.90 -15.27
C PHE A 18 -10.19 9.61 -15.80
N LYS A 19 -10.65 10.41 -16.77
CA LYS A 19 -12.07 10.43 -17.18
C LYS A 19 -12.46 9.26 -18.07
N ARG A 20 -11.54 8.77 -18.91
CA ARG A 20 -11.83 7.71 -19.88
C ARG A 20 -11.96 6.35 -19.17
N LEU A 21 -13.01 5.61 -19.51
CA LEU A 21 -13.22 4.26 -19.00
C LEU A 21 -12.20 3.30 -19.60
N ILE A 22 -11.53 2.54 -18.74
CA ILE A 22 -10.54 1.53 -19.10
C ILE A 22 -11.14 0.15 -18.83
N SER A 23 -11.27 -0.66 -19.88
CA SER A 23 -11.80 -2.02 -19.81
C SER A 23 -10.76 -3.06 -20.21
N MET A 24 -11.06 -4.34 -19.94
CA MET A 24 -10.22 -5.46 -20.37
C MET A 24 -10.08 -5.56 -21.88
N GLU A 25 -11.14 -5.19 -22.61
CA GLU A 25 -11.16 -5.29 -24.06
C GLU A 25 -10.15 -4.35 -24.70
N ASN A 26 -9.87 -3.22 -24.06
CA ASN A 26 -8.90 -2.25 -24.56
C ASN A 26 -7.46 -2.79 -24.62
N PHE A 27 -7.15 -3.92 -23.97
CA PHE A 27 -5.81 -4.53 -23.93
C PHE A 27 -5.77 -5.96 -24.46
N ARG A 28 -6.85 -6.42 -25.12
CA ARG A 28 -6.83 -7.71 -25.83
C ARG A 28 -5.92 -7.68 -27.06
N SER A 29 -5.77 -6.51 -27.65
CA SER A 29 -4.80 -6.19 -28.70
C SER A 29 -4.02 -4.92 -28.32
N PRO A 30 -2.85 -4.68 -28.94
CA PRO A 30 -2.10 -3.44 -28.75
C PRO A 30 -2.97 -2.20 -28.99
N ASN A 31 -3.02 -1.29 -28.01
CA ASN A 31 -3.81 -0.06 -28.06
C ASN A 31 -2.95 1.14 -27.67
N PHE A 32 -2.08 1.56 -28.59
CA PHE A 32 -1.17 2.68 -28.37
C PHE A 32 -1.88 4.00 -28.05
N PRO A 33 -2.96 4.40 -28.74
CA PRO A 33 -3.64 5.66 -28.43
C PRO A 33 -4.11 5.75 -26.97
N LEU A 34 -4.63 4.66 -26.40
CA LEU A 34 -5.04 4.64 -25.00
C LEU A 34 -3.83 4.77 -24.05
N ILE A 35 -2.73 4.05 -24.33
CA ILE A 35 -1.50 4.15 -23.53
C ILE A 35 -0.93 5.56 -23.59
N ALA A 36 -0.88 6.17 -24.77
CA ALA A 36 -0.41 7.54 -24.96
C ALA A 36 -1.26 8.54 -24.15
N GLU A 37 -2.58 8.43 -24.22
CA GLU A 37 -3.49 9.29 -23.44
C GLU A 37 -3.26 9.15 -21.93
N ILE A 38 -3.13 7.90 -21.43
CA ILE A 38 -2.86 7.65 -20.00
C ILE A 38 -1.50 8.23 -19.60
N LEU A 39 -0.45 8.00 -20.40
CA LEU A 39 0.89 8.47 -20.12
C LEU A 39 0.97 10.00 -20.12
N ALA A 40 0.41 10.65 -21.14
CA ALA A 40 0.35 12.11 -21.22
C ALA A 40 -0.39 12.68 -20.00
N TRP A 41 -1.56 12.13 -19.69
CA TRP A 41 -2.34 12.56 -18.53
C TRP A 41 -1.58 12.40 -17.21
N LEU A 42 -0.86 11.29 -17.03
CA LEU A 42 -0.04 11.08 -15.85
C LEU A 42 1.10 12.10 -15.79
N VAL A 43 1.83 12.33 -16.89
CA VAL A 43 2.93 13.31 -16.94
C VAL A 43 2.45 14.72 -16.62
N TYR A 44 1.34 15.18 -17.19
CA TYR A 44 0.77 16.49 -16.89
C TYR A 44 0.32 16.64 -15.43
N ARG A 45 0.05 15.53 -14.74
CA ARG A 45 -0.22 15.54 -13.31
C ARG A 45 1.04 15.76 -12.47
N PHE A 46 2.20 15.34 -12.94
CA PHE A 46 3.48 15.63 -12.30
C PHE A 46 3.94 17.07 -12.58
N ASP A 47 3.81 17.50 -13.83
CA ASP A 47 4.18 18.83 -14.27
C ASP A 47 3.19 19.34 -15.32
N PRO A 48 2.30 20.29 -14.96
CA PRO A 48 1.35 20.88 -15.91
C PRO A 48 2.01 21.60 -17.09
N LYS A 49 3.31 21.89 -17.02
CA LYS A 49 4.10 22.55 -18.08
C LYS A 49 4.99 21.57 -18.84
N ALA A 50 4.85 20.26 -18.63
CA ALA A 50 5.61 19.26 -19.36
C ALA A 50 5.40 19.45 -20.87
N ASP A 51 6.49 19.44 -21.63
CA ASP A 51 6.44 19.49 -23.09
C ASP A 51 6.45 18.05 -23.63
N LEU A 52 5.29 17.59 -24.07
CA LEU A 52 5.13 16.26 -24.68
C LEU A 52 4.65 16.40 -26.12
N PRO A 53 5.17 15.56 -27.03
CA PRO A 53 4.64 15.46 -28.39
C PRO A 53 3.13 15.14 -28.36
N THR A 54 2.37 15.83 -29.21
CA THR A 54 0.91 15.63 -29.33
C THR A 54 0.55 14.54 -30.34
N ASP A 55 1.38 14.37 -31.37
CA ASP A 55 1.11 13.45 -32.47
C ASP A 55 1.66 12.05 -32.13
N VAL A 56 0.87 11.02 -32.46
CA VAL A 56 1.19 9.60 -32.21
C VAL A 56 0.73 8.68 -33.35
N ASP A 57 0.47 9.25 -34.52
CA ASP A 57 -0.13 8.54 -35.64
C ASP A 57 0.88 7.64 -36.35
N THR A 58 2.11 8.13 -36.54
CA THR A 58 3.19 7.36 -37.19
C THR A 58 4.06 6.61 -36.18
N GLU A 59 4.76 5.59 -36.64
CA GLU A 59 5.73 4.86 -35.81
C GLU A 59 6.82 5.79 -35.23
N GLN A 60 7.31 6.76 -36.02
CA GLN A 60 8.31 7.71 -35.55
C GLN A 60 7.75 8.59 -34.43
N ASP A 61 6.54 9.11 -34.59
CA ASP A 61 5.91 9.97 -33.58
C ASP A 61 5.70 9.21 -32.27
N ARG A 62 5.26 7.96 -32.34
CA ARG A 62 5.12 7.08 -31.17
C ARG A 62 6.45 6.83 -30.47
N ILE A 63 7.53 6.61 -31.22
CA ILE A 63 8.87 6.44 -30.66
C ILE A 63 9.33 7.71 -29.95
N ILE A 64 9.13 8.88 -30.57
CA ILE A 64 9.47 10.19 -29.99
C ILE A 64 8.65 10.43 -28.70
N PHE A 65 7.35 10.15 -28.73
CA PHE A 65 6.47 10.25 -27.57
C PHE A 65 6.96 9.38 -26.40
N ILE A 66 7.21 8.08 -26.64
CA ILE A 66 7.67 7.16 -25.59
C ILE A 66 9.04 7.57 -25.03
N ARG A 67 9.96 8.05 -25.87
CA ARG A 67 11.26 8.58 -25.42
C ARG A 67 11.10 9.81 -24.55
N SER A 68 10.20 10.72 -24.92
CA SER A 68 9.91 11.94 -24.16
C SER A 68 9.33 11.62 -22.77
N VAL A 69 8.35 10.71 -22.71
CA VAL A 69 7.80 10.21 -21.45
C VAL A 69 8.88 9.55 -20.59
N ALA A 70 9.69 8.65 -21.17
CA ALA A 70 10.74 7.97 -20.41
C ALA A 70 11.81 8.94 -19.89
N GLN A 71 12.19 9.95 -20.68
CA GLN A 71 13.13 10.98 -20.27
C GLN A 71 12.55 11.84 -19.15
N PHE A 72 11.28 12.23 -19.25
CA PHE A 72 10.58 12.94 -18.18
C PHE A 72 10.58 12.12 -16.88
N MET A 73 10.15 10.85 -16.95
CA MET A 73 10.06 9.99 -15.78
C MET A 73 11.43 9.77 -15.13
N ALA A 74 12.49 9.62 -15.92
CA ALA A 74 13.84 9.43 -15.40
C ALA A 74 14.41 10.71 -14.76
N SER A 75 14.18 11.88 -15.37
CA SER A 75 14.79 13.15 -14.95
C SER A 75 14.02 13.88 -13.86
N LYS A 76 12.68 13.86 -13.90
CA LYS A 76 11.81 14.61 -12.99
C LYS A 76 11.22 13.75 -11.88
N ALA A 77 10.83 12.52 -12.21
CA ALA A 77 10.21 11.61 -11.26
C ALA A 77 11.18 10.55 -10.69
N HIS A 78 12.41 10.50 -11.19
CA HIS A 78 13.44 9.51 -10.81
C HIS A 78 12.98 8.06 -10.95
N VAL A 79 12.11 7.78 -11.93
CA VAL A 79 11.59 6.44 -12.24
C VAL A 79 12.06 6.03 -13.63
N LYS A 80 12.76 4.89 -13.71
CA LYS A 80 13.13 4.27 -14.99
C LYS A 80 12.01 3.33 -15.43
N VAL A 81 11.45 3.60 -16.60
CA VAL A 81 10.37 2.80 -17.21
C VAL A 81 10.90 1.99 -18.39
N ASN A 82 10.30 0.84 -18.66
CA ASN A 82 10.61 0.02 -19.83
C ASN A 82 9.87 0.54 -21.08
N THR A 83 10.60 1.26 -21.93
CA THR A 83 10.07 1.86 -23.16
C THR A 83 9.50 0.85 -24.14
N LYS A 84 10.09 -0.36 -24.24
CA LYS A 84 9.58 -1.42 -25.12
C LYS A 84 8.20 -1.88 -24.68
N ARG A 85 7.99 -2.10 -23.38
CA ARG A 85 6.68 -2.50 -22.84
C ARG A 85 5.63 -1.42 -23.02
N LEU A 86 5.99 -0.16 -22.83
CA LEU A 86 5.08 0.96 -23.09
C LEU A 86 4.70 1.03 -24.58
N TYR A 87 5.67 0.89 -25.49
CA TYR A 87 5.42 0.93 -26.93
C TYR A 87 4.56 -0.24 -27.42
N GLN A 88 4.79 -1.46 -26.92
CA GLN A 88 3.98 -2.64 -27.23
C GLN A 88 2.49 -2.43 -26.98
N SER A 89 2.15 -1.55 -26.02
CA SER A 89 0.79 -1.09 -25.73
C SER A 89 -0.22 -2.21 -25.49
N ASP A 90 0.28 -3.34 -25.04
CA ASP A 90 -0.48 -4.53 -24.72
C ASP A 90 -0.52 -4.70 -23.19
N GLY A 91 -0.79 -5.92 -22.75
CA GLY A 91 -0.84 -6.21 -21.35
C GLY A 91 0.44 -5.97 -20.54
N TYR A 92 1.62 -5.92 -21.16
CA TYR A 92 2.87 -5.66 -20.46
C TYR A 92 3.05 -4.18 -20.11
N ALA A 93 2.45 -3.26 -20.87
CA ALA A 93 2.48 -1.81 -20.61
C ALA A 93 1.85 -1.46 -19.24
N ILE A 94 0.89 -2.26 -18.77
CA ILE A 94 0.18 -2.06 -17.50
C ILE A 94 1.12 -2.11 -16.30
N SER A 95 2.16 -2.94 -16.36
CA SER A 95 3.15 -3.02 -15.28
C SER A 95 3.94 -1.71 -15.12
N GLU A 96 4.28 -1.09 -16.24
CA GLU A 96 4.96 0.22 -16.27
C GLU A 96 4.01 1.34 -15.87
N LEU A 97 2.76 1.33 -16.38
CA LEU A 97 1.73 2.29 -15.97
C LEU A 97 1.44 2.24 -14.48
N LYS A 98 1.41 1.03 -13.89
CA LYS A 98 1.23 0.83 -12.45
C LYS A 98 2.31 1.57 -11.66
N GLN A 99 3.56 1.54 -12.11
CA GLN A 99 4.67 2.21 -11.45
C GLN A 99 4.47 3.73 -11.44
N ILE A 100 4.23 4.32 -12.63
CA ILE A 100 4.00 5.77 -12.78
C ILE A 100 2.78 6.23 -11.97
N ARG A 101 1.66 5.50 -12.10
CA ARG A 101 0.41 5.80 -11.40
C ARG A 101 0.54 5.70 -9.89
N SER A 102 1.31 4.74 -9.37
CA SER A 102 1.48 4.60 -7.91
C SER A 102 2.18 5.81 -7.31
N LEU A 103 3.16 6.37 -8.02
CA LEU A 103 3.79 7.63 -7.63
C LEU A 103 2.80 8.81 -7.68
N ALA A 104 1.93 8.87 -8.70
CA ALA A 104 0.88 9.88 -8.77
C ALA A 104 -0.14 9.78 -7.60
N SER A 105 -0.48 8.57 -7.17
CA SER A 105 -1.30 8.34 -5.97
C SER A 105 -0.59 8.79 -4.70
N GLU A 106 0.71 8.51 -4.58
CA GLU A 106 1.51 8.91 -3.43
C GLU A 106 1.62 10.43 -3.30
N ILE A 107 1.87 11.13 -4.41
CA ILE A 107 1.92 12.61 -4.44
C ILE A 107 0.57 13.20 -3.98
N THR A 108 -0.54 12.65 -4.46
CA THR A 108 -1.88 13.10 -4.08
C THR A 108 -2.12 12.91 -2.56
N SER A 109 -1.74 11.75 -2.01
CA SER A 109 -1.88 11.44 -0.59
C SER A 109 -0.97 12.30 0.30
N ARG A 110 0.31 12.45 -0.07
CA ARG A 110 1.27 13.30 0.64
C ARG A 110 0.86 14.77 0.60
N GLY A 111 0.32 15.24 -0.52
CA GLY A 111 -0.21 16.59 -0.66
C GLY A 111 -1.37 16.87 0.30
N ALA A 112 -2.33 15.94 0.40
CA ALA A 112 -3.43 16.04 1.37
C ALA A 112 -2.92 16.05 2.82
N THR A 113 -1.99 15.16 3.14
CA THR A 113 -1.38 15.09 4.48
C THR A 113 -0.66 16.39 4.83
N LEU A 114 0.13 16.93 3.89
CA LEU A 114 0.84 18.19 4.07
C LEU A 114 -0.13 19.36 4.28
N TYR A 115 -1.23 19.41 3.50
CA TYR A 115 -2.26 20.42 3.66
C TYR A 115 -2.86 20.40 5.07
N ASP A 116 -3.22 19.22 5.58
CA ASP A 116 -3.78 19.09 6.93
C ASP A 116 -2.77 19.48 8.02
N LEU A 117 -1.50 19.11 7.85
CA LEU A 117 -0.42 19.51 8.77
C LEU A 117 -0.19 21.02 8.78
N LEU A 118 -0.11 21.65 7.61
CA LEU A 118 0.07 23.10 7.48
C LEU A 118 -1.13 23.86 8.05
N ARG A 119 -2.35 23.35 7.84
CA ARG A 119 -3.56 23.94 8.41
C ARG A 119 -3.50 23.99 9.94
N ARG A 120 -2.98 22.94 10.58
CA ARG A 120 -2.83 22.87 12.05
C ARG A 120 -1.71 23.74 12.58
N GLU A 121 -0.66 24.02 11.79
CA GLU A 121 0.49 24.80 12.27
C GLU A 121 0.09 26.23 12.70
N VAL A 122 -0.96 26.80 12.10
CA VAL A 122 -1.48 28.12 12.50
C VAL A 122 -1.93 28.11 13.96
N ASP A 123 -2.79 27.16 14.33
CA ASP A 123 -3.31 27.02 15.70
C ASP A 123 -2.21 26.59 16.69
N LEU A 124 -1.34 25.67 16.26
CA LEU A 124 -0.22 25.18 17.07
C LEU A 124 0.78 26.29 17.39
N ARG A 125 1.03 27.22 16.46
CA ARG A 125 1.94 28.35 16.67
C ARG A 125 1.39 29.34 17.68
N GLU A 126 0.09 29.65 17.62
CA GLU A 126 -0.57 30.52 18.59
C GLU A 126 -0.51 29.90 19.99
N THR A 127 -0.92 28.63 20.11
CA THR A 127 -0.85 27.88 21.37
C THR A 127 0.57 27.87 21.94
N ARG A 128 1.57 27.59 21.10
CA ARG A 128 2.98 27.58 21.50
C ARG A 128 3.44 28.94 22.04
N THR A 129 3.02 30.03 21.40
CA THR A 129 3.37 31.39 21.83
C THR A 129 2.76 31.71 23.20
N ILE A 130 1.50 31.32 23.43
CA ILE A 130 0.83 31.50 24.72
C ILE A 130 1.57 30.74 25.82
N ILE A 131 1.92 29.47 25.58
CA ILE A 131 2.60 28.63 26.58
C ILE A 131 4.02 29.14 26.86
N ILE A 132 4.79 29.53 25.83
CA ILE A 132 6.16 30.06 26.00
C ILE A 132 6.16 31.35 26.81
N ASN A 133 5.17 32.22 26.59
CA ASN A 133 5.08 33.50 27.29
C ASN A 133 4.40 33.40 28.66
N ARG A 134 3.90 32.21 29.04
CA ARG A 134 3.31 32.00 30.36
C ARG A 134 4.41 32.14 31.42
N GLN A 135 4.22 33.04 32.37
CA GLN A 135 5.02 33.05 33.60
C GLN A 135 4.68 31.77 34.37
N LEU A 136 5.67 30.90 34.51
CA LEU A 136 5.52 29.64 35.24
C LEU A 136 5.65 29.92 36.73
N GLU A 137 4.54 29.80 37.44
CA GLU A 137 4.53 29.74 38.90
C GLU A 137 5.01 28.36 39.36
N LEU A 138 6.01 28.33 40.23
CA LEU A 138 6.68 27.08 40.66
C LEU A 138 5.67 26.03 41.18
N THR A 139 4.67 26.49 41.93
CA THR A 139 3.62 25.64 42.50
C THR A 139 2.70 25.01 41.46
N GLU A 140 2.40 25.72 40.36
CA GLU A 140 1.60 25.13 39.26
C GLU A 140 2.40 24.05 38.53
N VAL A 141 3.71 24.26 38.36
CA VAL A 141 4.61 23.29 37.74
C VAL A 141 4.73 22.03 38.62
N GLU A 142 4.91 22.19 39.93
CA GLU A 142 4.96 21.07 40.87
C GLU A 142 3.66 20.24 40.84
N ASN A 143 2.50 20.91 40.93
CA ASN A 143 1.20 20.24 40.86
C ASN A 143 1.01 19.49 39.53
N GLY A 144 1.39 20.10 38.42
CA GLY A 144 1.30 19.47 37.10
C GLY A 144 2.22 18.25 36.93
N ILE A 145 3.44 18.31 37.49
CA ILE A 145 4.33 17.14 37.54
C ILE A 145 3.72 16.03 38.38
N GLN A 146 3.12 16.36 39.53
CA GLN A 146 2.52 15.37 40.42
C GLN A 146 1.29 14.71 39.81
N GLU A 147 0.46 15.46 39.08
CA GLU A 147 -0.66 14.91 38.31
C GLU A 147 -0.16 14.00 37.17
N ALA A 148 0.87 14.42 36.42
CA ALA A 148 1.46 13.62 35.35
C ALA A 148 2.05 12.30 35.88
N ILE A 149 2.68 12.32 37.06
CA ILE A 149 3.14 11.10 37.74
C ILE A 149 1.95 10.18 38.03
N GLY A 150 0.87 10.72 38.60
CA GLY A 150 -0.34 9.93 38.90
C GLY A 150 -0.96 9.28 37.66
N VAL A 151 -1.05 10.03 36.55
CA VAL A 151 -1.53 9.49 35.26
C VAL A 151 -0.61 8.36 34.76
N SER A 152 0.71 8.57 34.84
CA SER A 152 1.68 7.56 34.42
C SER A 152 1.64 6.31 35.29
N GLU A 153 1.42 6.44 36.60
CA GLU A 153 1.25 5.32 37.52
C GLU A 153 -0.04 4.52 37.21
N GLU A 154 -1.13 5.20 36.88
CA GLU A 154 -2.36 4.53 36.43
C GLU A 154 -2.16 3.77 35.12
N GLU A 155 -1.46 4.35 34.15
CA GLU A 155 -1.15 3.67 32.89
C GLU A 155 -0.28 2.44 33.12
N VAL A 156 0.75 2.54 33.96
CA VAL A 156 1.59 1.39 34.35
C VAL A 156 0.73 0.29 34.96
N LYS A 157 -0.20 0.64 35.87
CA LYS A 157 -1.11 -0.31 36.50
C LYS A 157 -2.04 -0.99 35.49
N ARG A 158 -2.63 -0.23 34.56
CA ARG A 158 -3.49 -0.80 33.49
C ARG A 158 -2.70 -1.75 32.59
N ASN A 159 -1.49 -1.35 32.20
CA ASN A 159 -0.62 -2.18 31.37
C ASN A 159 -0.22 -3.47 32.10
N GLN A 160 0.06 -3.40 33.40
CA GLN A 160 0.35 -4.58 34.21
C GLN A 160 -0.81 -5.57 34.21
N SER A 161 -2.05 -5.10 34.42
CA SER A 161 -3.25 -5.97 34.34
C SER A 161 -3.46 -6.55 32.94
N ALA A 162 -3.18 -5.78 31.88
CA ALA A 162 -3.26 -6.29 30.51
C ALA A 162 -2.23 -7.39 30.25
N VAL A 163 -0.99 -7.23 30.74
CA VAL A 163 0.07 -8.25 30.65
C VAL A 163 -0.33 -9.53 31.36
N GLU A 164 -0.91 -9.44 32.57
CA GLU A 164 -1.39 -10.60 33.32
C GLU A 164 -2.49 -11.36 32.57
N ASN A 165 -3.44 -10.64 31.97
CA ASN A 165 -4.50 -11.24 31.15
C ASN A 165 -3.93 -11.97 29.93
N VAL A 166 -3.01 -11.33 29.20
CA VAL A 166 -2.34 -11.96 28.04
C VAL A 166 -1.56 -13.20 28.47
N GLY A 167 -0.89 -13.16 29.62
CA GLY A 167 -0.20 -14.33 30.18
C GLY A 167 -1.16 -15.50 30.46
N SER A 168 -2.35 -15.22 30.99
CA SER A 168 -3.40 -16.23 31.19
C SER A 168 -3.88 -16.83 29.87
N ASP A 169 -4.15 -15.98 28.87
CA ASP A 169 -4.59 -16.40 27.54
C ASP A 169 -3.53 -17.25 26.83
N GLN A 170 -2.25 -16.86 26.95
CA GLN A 170 -1.14 -17.63 26.42
C GLN A 170 -1.08 -19.03 27.04
N ALA A 171 -1.14 -19.14 28.38
CA ALA A 171 -1.13 -20.44 29.07
C ALA A 171 -2.32 -21.32 28.65
N ASN A 172 -3.50 -20.74 28.48
CA ASN A 172 -4.70 -21.43 27.99
C ASN A 172 -4.52 -21.95 26.55
N LEU A 173 -3.91 -21.15 25.68
CA LEU A 173 -3.62 -21.54 24.29
C LEU A 173 -2.56 -22.63 24.21
N GLU A 174 -1.48 -22.54 24.99
CA GLU A 174 -0.44 -23.57 25.08
C GLU A 174 -1.03 -24.92 25.50
N ALA A 175 -1.90 -24.93 26.53
CA ALA A 175 -2.59 -26.15 26.95
C ALA A 175 -3.48 -26.74 25.84
N LYS A 176 -4.18 -25.90 25.07
CA LYS A 176 -5.00 -26.35 23.93
C LYS A 176 -4.14 -26.90 22.79
N ILE A 177 -3.01 -26.26 22.49
CA ILE A 177 -2.05 -26.70 21.46
C ILE A 177 -1.50 -28.07 21.83
N GLU A 178 -1.06 -28.27 23.08
CA GLU A 178 -0.52 -29.55 23.53
C GLU A 178 -1.56 -30.68 23.46
N LYS A 179 -2.81 -30.39 23.86
CA LYS A 179 -3.93 -31.35 23.72
C LYS A 179 -4.21 -31.71 22.25
N LYS A 180 -4.09 -30.75 21.32
CA LYS A 180 -4.25 -31.00 19.88
C LYS A 180 -3.06 -31.80 19.31
N LYS A 181 -1.84 -31.50 19.73
CA LYS A 181 -0.61 -32.20 19.31
C LYS A 181 -0.66 -33.67 19.71
N THR A 182 -0.97 -33.97 20.97
CA THR A 182 -1.14 -35.35 21.44
C THR A 182 -2.30 -36.08 20.75
N GLY A 183 -3.36 -35.37 20.37
CA GLY A 183 -4.45 -35.91 19.55
C GLY A 183 -4.01 -36.25 18.13
N LEU A 184 -3.24 -35.36 17.49
CA LEU A 184 -2.70 -35.54 16.15
C LEU A 184 -1.72 -36.72 16.10
N GLU A 185 -0.81 -36.84 17.07
CA GLU A 185 0.14 -37.96 17.16
C GLU A 185 -0.57 -39.30 17.29
N ARG A 186 -1.63 -39.37 18.11
CA ARG A 186 -2.49 -40.57 18.21
C ARG A 186 -3.17 -40.90 16.89
N GLY A 187 -3.71 -39.88 16.22
CA GLY A 187 -4.33 -40.02 14.89
C GLY A 187 -3.35 -40.51 13.83
N GLN A 188 -2.14 -39.95 13.78
CA GLN A 188 -1.06 -40.35 12.87
C GLN A 188 -0.62 -41.79 13.12
N LYS A 189 -0.41 -42.20 14.38
CA LYS A 189 -0.10 -43.60 14.75
C LYS A 189 -1.20 -44.54 14.26
N ARG A 190 -2.48 -44.20 14.49
CA ARG A 190 -3.62 -45.01 14.03
C ARG A 190 -3.70 -45.11 12.50
N LEU A 191 -3.45 -44.00 11.78
CA LEU A 191 -3.39 -43.98 10.32
C LEU A 191 -2.25 -44.85 9.79
N LEU A 192 -1.06 -44.77 10.38
CA LEU A 192 0.08 -45.61 10.00
C LEU A 192 -0.23 -47.09 10.19
N THR A 193 -0.88 -47.46 11.31
CA THR A 193 -1.36 -48.83 11.52
C THR A 193 -2.35 -49.26 10.44
N LEU A 194 -3.36 -48.43 10.13
CA LEU A 194 -4.34 -48.74 9.08
C LEU A 194 -3.71 -48.88 7.69
N LYS A 195 -2.71 -48.06 7.34
CA LYS A 195 -1.97 -48.18 6.06
C LYS A 195 -1.19 -49.49 5.95
N LYS A 196 -0.77 -50.10 7.07
CA LYS A 196 -0.09 -51.40 7.09
C LYS A 196 -1.07 -52.58 6.98
N VAL A 197 -2.35 -52.37 7.29
CA VAL A 197 -3.37 -53.41 7.18
C VAL A 197 -3.83 -53.49 5.73
N ARG A 198 -3.60 -54.64 5.09
CA ARG A 198 -4.10 -54.90 3.73
C ARG A 198 -5.62 -55.06 3.78
N PRO A 199 -6.41 -54.26 3.05
CA PRO A 199 -7.87 -54.37 3.09
C PRO A 199 -8.34 -55.75 2.64
N ALA A 200 -9.39 -56.29 3.29
CA ALA A 200 -9.90 -57.65 3.04
C ALA A 200 -10.29 -57.91 1.57
N PHE A 201 -10.59 -56.87 0.78
CA PHE A 201 -10.93 -56.95 -0.64
C PHE A 201 -9.70 -56.99 -1.58
N MET A 202 -8.48 -56.74 -1.09
CA MET A 202 -7.24 -56.80 -1.89
C MET A 202 -6.54 -58.17 -1.84
N GLY A 203 -7.20 -59.20 -1.29
CA GLY A 203 -6.69 -60.56 -1.17
C GLY A 203 -7.56 -61.57 -1.93
N ARG A 204 -7.22 -61.76 -3.21
CA ARG A 204 -7.18 -63.02 -3.99
C ARG A 204 -7.03 -62.68 -5.48
N VAL A 205 -5.80 -62.66 -5.95
CA VAL A 205 -5.43 -63.24 -7.25
C VAL A 205 -4.44 -64.36 -6.92
#